data_AF-A0AAD1ZUY7-F1
#
_entry.id   AF-A0AAD1ZUY7-F1
#
_cell.length_a   1.000
_cell.length_b   1.000
_cell.length_c   1.000
_cell.angle_alpha   90.00
_cell.angle_beta   90.00
_cell.angle_gamma   90.00
#
_symmetry.space_group_name_H-M   'P 1'
#
loop_
_entity.id
_entity.type
_entity.pdbx_description
1 polymer ?
#
loop_
_entity_poly.entity_id
_entity_poly.type
_entity_poly.pdbx_seq_one_letter_code
_entity_poly.pdbx_strand_id
1 'polypeptide(L)'
;MFFLTSLLQLRVITSVGGPVPNLRFTVNDDRSVTEELLSANFLIPPDENMYSGKSIAELCCDSLKDFNPMVRVSVQKGDLLNFDVDFFDKFDVVVVSSCSLSTKVWS
;
A
#
# COMPACT_ATOMS: atom_id res chain seq x y z
N MET A 1 16.87 5.45 -2.45
CA MET A 1 16.14 6.28 -3.45
C MET A 1 15.02 5.51 -4.17
N PHE A 2 15.12 4.18 -4.36
CA PHE A 2 14.12 3.37 -5.10
C PHE A 2 12.84 2.97 -4.35
N PHE A 3 12.78 3.09 -3.01
CA PHE A 3 11.60 2.70 -2.23
C PHE A 3 10.41 3.64 -2.44
N LEU A 4 10.67 4.96 -2.49
CA LEU A 4 9.62 5.96 -2.63
C LEU A 4 8.93 5.87 -3.99
N THR A 5 9.65 5.52 -5.06
CA THR A 5 9.07 5.39 -6.40
C THR A 5 8.09 4.22 -6.51
N SER A 6 8.39 3.10 -5.85
CA SER A 6 7.48 1.96 -5.81
C SER A 6 6.23 2.23 -4.98
N LEU A 7 6.37 2.98 -3.88
CA LEU A 7 5.25 3.40 -3.05
C LEU A 7 4.27 4.33 -3.80
N LEU A 8 4.75 5.15 -4.74
CA LEU A 8 3.89 6.02 -5.56
C LEU A 8 2.98 5.26 -6.54
N GLN A 9 3.30 4.01 -6.87
CA GLN A 9 2.46 3.16 -7.73
C GLN A 9 1.25 2.58 -6.99
N LEU A 10 1.27 2.60 -5.66
CA LEU A 10 0.18 2.13 -4.82
C LEU A 10 -0.93 3.16 -4.75
N ARG A 11 -2.17 2.70 -4.58
CA ARG A 11 -3.33 3.59 -4.44
C ARG A 11 -3.32 4.35 -3.13
N VAL A 12 -3.15 3.68 -2.00
CA VAL A 12 -3.05 4.37 -0.71
C VAL A 12 -2.08 3.69 0.21
N ILE A 13 -1.28 4.52 0.87
CA ILE A 13 -0.45 4.14 2.00
C ILE A 13 -0.86 5.00 3.18
N THR A 14 -1.40 4.36 4.20
CA THR A 14 -1.64 5.02 5.48
C THR A 14 -0.58 4.59 6.48
N SER A 15 -0.14 5.53 7.30
CA SER A 15 0.90 5.33 8.31
C SER A 15 0.34 5.69 9.67
N VAL A 16 0.47 4.77 10.62
CA VAL A 16 0.35 5.09 12.04
C VAL A 16 1.76 5.42 12.51
N GLY A 17 1.95 6.68 12.87
CA GLY A 17 3.17 7.24 13.42
C GLY A 17 3.53 6.58 14.75
N GLY A 18 4.80 6.23 14.87
CA GLY A 18 5.37 5.67 16.08
C GLY A 18 6.87 5.43 15.89
N PRO A 19 7.69 5.53 16.95
CA PRO A 19 9.09 5.15 16.85
C PRO A 19 9.19 3.65 16.55
N VAL A 20 10.16 3.26 15.72
CA VAL A 20 10.51 1.86 15.48
C VAL A 20 10.76 1.16 16.84
N PRO A 21 10.16 -0.02 17.13
CA PRO A 21 9.49 -0.97 16.23
C PRO A 21 7.96 -0.83 16.11
N ASN A 22 7.38 0.27 16.61
CA ASN A 22 5.93 0.48 16.57
C ASN A 22 5.45 1.15 15.27
N LEU A 23 6.35 1.42 14.33
CA LEU A 23 6.01 2.00 13.04
C LEU A 23 5.12 1.03 12.26
N ARG A 24 3.94 1.48 11.85
CA ARG A 24 2.94 0.66 11.18
C ARG A 24 2.46 1.30 9.89
N PHE A 25 2.51 0.54 8.80
CA PHE A 25 1.94 0.91 7.52
C PHE A 25 0.73 0.05 7.21
N THR A 26 -0.29 0.66 6.64
CA THR A 26 -1.40 -0.04 6.01
C THR A 26 -1.44 0.36 4.55
N VAL A 27 -1.45 -0.65 3.67
CA VAL A 27 -1.50 -0.46 2.22
C VAL A 27 -2.87 -0.88 1.73
N ASN A 28 -3.52 -0.02 0.95
CA ASN A 28 -4.79 -0.32 0.29
C ASN A 28 -4.60 -0.23 -1.23
N ASP A 29 -4.58 -1.40 -1.86
CA ASP A 29 -4.54 -1.55 -3.31
C ASP A 29 -5.00 -2.95 -3.72
N ASP A 30 -6.29 -3.07 -4.00
CA ASP A 30 -6.95 -4.34 -4.37
C ASP A 30 -6.78 -4.74 -5.82
N ARG A 31 -6.04 -3.95 -6.61
CA ARG A 31 -5.81 -4.29 -8.01
C ARG A 31 -5.07 -5.63 -8.08
N SER A 32 -5.53 -6.47 -9.00
CA SER A 32 -4.76 -7.62 -9.43
C SER A 32 -3.45 -7.17 -10.04
N VAL A 33 -2.43 -7.98 -9.86
CA VAL A 33 -1.12 -7.77 -10.47
C VAL A 33 -1.25 -7.82 -11.99
N THR A 34 -0.62 -6.85 -12.66
CA THR A 34 -0.43 -6.85 -14.13
C THR A 34 1.06 -6.69 -14.44
N GLU A 35 1.50 -7.09 -15.63
CA GLU A 35 2.90 -6.97 -16.05
C GLU A 35 3.41 -5.52 -16.01
N GLU A 36 2.56 -4.54 -16.33
CA GLU A 36 2.92 -3.13 -16.27
C GLU A 36 3.17 -2.69 -14.83
N LEU A 37 2.35 -3.15 -13.89
CA LEU A 37 2.51 -2.82 -12.47
C LEU A 37 3.71 -3.53 -11.86
N LEU A 38 4.04 -4.75 -12.31
CA LEU A 38 5.27 -5.44 -11.92
C LEU A 38 6.52 -4.72 -12.44
N SER A 39 6.54 -4.35 -13.71
CA SER A 39 7.69 -3.68 -14.32
C SER A 39 7.93 -2.27 -13.75
N ALA A 40 6.89 -1.60 -13.28
CA ALA A 40 6.98 -0.29 -12.63
C ALA A 40 7.24 -0.34 -11.11
N ASN A 41 7.20 -1.52 -10.48
CA ASN A 41 7.24 -1.66 -9.02
C ASN A 41 8.44 -2.50 -8.56
N PHE A 42 9.49 -1.82 -8.08
CA PHE A 42 10.71 -2.48 -7.57
C PHE A 42 10.52 -3.22 -6.25
N LEU A 43 9.36 -3.09 -5.59
CA LEU A 43 9.07 -3.85 -4.38
C LEU A 43 8.62 -5.26 -4.72
N ILE A 44 8.02 -5.49 -5.88
CA ILE A 44 7.48 -6.80 -6.24
C ILE A 44 8.52 -7.50 -7.12
N PRO A 45 8.99 -8.71 -6.76
CA PRO A 45 9.88 -9.46 -7.63
C PRO A 45 9.19 -9.76 -8.97
N PRO A 46 9.92 -10.15 -10.03
CA PRO A 46 9.32 -10.52 -11.32
C PRO A 46 8.85 -11.99 -11.42
N ASP A 47 8.99 -12.81 -10.36
CA ASP A 47 8.57 -14.23 -10.33
C ASP A 47 7.05 -14.49 -10.40
N GLU A 48 6.50 -14.61 -11.61
CA GLU A 48 5.07 -14.83 -11.89
C GLU A 48 4.41 -15.97 -11.11
N ASN A 49 5.16 -17.00 -10.73
CA ASN A 49 4.62 -18.16 -10.01
C ASN A 49 4.21 -17.81 -8.56
N MET A 50 4.69 -16.69 -8.00
CA MET A 50 4.32 -16.21 -6.67
C MET A 50 3.08 -15.31 -6.65
N TYR A 51 2.54 -14.89 -7.80
CA TYR A 51 1.56 -13.78 -7.87
C TYR A 51 0.12 -14.20 -8.12
N SER A 52 -0.12 -15.46 -8.47
CA SER A 52 -1.46 -15.97 -8.74
C SER A 52 -2.41 -15.71 -7.56
N GLY A 53 -3.45 -14.89 -7.81
CA GLY A 53 -4.52 -14.61 -6.86
C GLY A 53 -4.18 -13.59 -5.76
N LYS A 54 -2.99 -12.98 -5.76
CA LYS A 54 -2.63 -11.90 -4.83
C LYS A 54 -2.90 -10.51 -5.42
N SER A 55 -3.25 -9.58 -4.55
CA SER A 55 -3.30 -8.15 -4.85
C SER A 55 -1.91 -7.52 -4.76
N ILE A 56 -1.75 -6.33 -5.37
CA ILE A 56 -0.50 -5.57 -5.29
C ILE A 56 -0.15 -5.22 -3.85
N ALA A 57 -1.14 -4.85 -3.03
CA ALA A 57 -0.92 -4.55 -1.62
C ALA A 57 -0.37 -5.75 -0.83
N GLU A 58 -0.84 -6.96 -1.12
CA GLU A 58 -0.33 -8.20 -0.50
C GLU A 58 1.13 -8.46 -0.85
N LEU A 59 1.52 -8.26 -2.10
CA LEU A 59 2.91 -8.43 -2.52
C LEU A 59 3.85 -7.35 -1.99
N CYS A 60 3.42 -6.09 -2.02
CA CYS A 60 4.21 -5.01 -1.41
C CYS A 60 4.37 -5.21 0.11
N CYS A 61 3.34 -5.74 0.77
CA CYS A 61 3.39 -6.04 2.21
C CYS A 61 4.47 -7.08 2.54
N ASP A 62 4.54 -8.17 1.77
CA ASP A 62 5.56 -9.22 1.94
C ASP A 62 6.98 -8.62 1.78
N SER A 63 7.22 -7.88 0.69
CA SER A 63 8.52 -7.26 0.43
C SER A 63 8.93 -6.17 1.43
N LEU A 64 7.96 -5.38 1.93
CA LEU A 64 8.25 -4.34 2.93
C LEU A 64 8.63 -4.95 4.29
N LYS A 65 8.04 -6.09 4.66
CA LYS A 65 8.41 -6.82 5.88
C LYS A 65 9.83 -7.38 5.77
N ASP A 66 10.20 -7.92 4.62
CA ASP A 66 11.55 -8.43 4.37
C ASP A 66 12.59 -7.31 4.38
N PHE A 67 12.23 -6.12 3.88
CA PHE A 67 13.13 -4.97 3.85
C PHE A 67 13.36 -4.34 5.23
N ASN A 68 12.33 -4.25 6.06
CA ASN A 68 12.43 -3.72 7.42
C ASN A 68 11.58 -4.52 8.42
N PRO A 69 12.14 -5.58 9.02
CA PRO A 69 11.41 -6.45 9.95
C PRO A 69 10.90 -5.76 11.22
N MET A 70 11.39 -4.55 11.52
CA MET A 70 10.92 -3.77 12.66
C MET A 70 9.65 -2.96 12.35
N VAL A 71 9.16 -3.00 11.12
CA VAL A 71 7.95 -2.32 10.67
C VAL A 71 6.81 -3.31 10.55
N ARG A 72 5.64 -2.90 11.04
CA ARG A 72 4.42 -3.70 10.91
C ARG A 72 3.66 -3.27 9.67
N VAL A 73 3.51 -4.16 8.70
CA VAL A 73 2.76 -3.86 7.47
C VAL A 73 1.48 -4.69 7.44
N SER A 74 0.35 -4.02 7.20
CA SER A 74 -0.97 -4.63 7.01
C SER A 74 -1.55 -4.25 5.65
N VAL A 75 -2.42 -5.10 5.13
CA VAL A 75 -3.19 -4.85 3.90
C VAL A 75 -4.62 -4.52 4.29
N GLN A 76 -5.16 -3.46 3.71
CA GLN A 76 -6.57 -3.12 3.80
C GLN A 76 -7.22 -3.31 2.43
N LYS A 77 -8.31 -4.08 2.38
CA LYS A 77 -9.12 -4.26 1.16
C LYS A 77 -10.36 -3.37 1.18
N GLY A 78 -10.83 -2.96 0.02
CA GLY A 78 -11.99 -2.12 -0.25
C GLY A 78 -11.64 -0.85 -1.03
N ASP A 79 -12.65 -0.28 -1.70
CA ASP A 79 -12.57 1.09 -2.22
C ASP A 79 -12.48 2.08 -1.06
N LEU A 80 -11.67 3.13 -1.20
CA LEU A 80 -11.53 4.19 -0.21
C LEU A 80 -12.84 4.90 0.10
N LEU A 81 -13.73 4.98 -0.89
CA LEU A 81 -15.06 5.58 -0.73
C LEU A 81 -15.94 4.81 0.27
N ASN A 82 -15.58 3.57 0.60
CA ASN A 82 -16.29 2.75 1.58
C ASN A 82 -15.76 2.94 3.01
N PHE A 83 -14.66 3.67 3.20
CA PHE A 83 -14.11 3.96 4.52
C PHE A 83 -14.64 5.30 5.04
N ASP A 84 -15.03 5.31 6.30
CA ASP A 84 -15.50 6.50 7.01
C ASP A 84 -14.35 7.29 7.63
N VAL A 85 -14.68 8.46 8.17
CA VAL A 85 -13.71 9.31 8.88
C VAL A 85 -13.11 8.58 10.08
N ASP A 86 -13.90 7.78 10.79
CA ASP A 86 -13.45 7.00 11.96
C ASP A 86 -12.37 5.96 11.60
N PHE A 87 -12.37 5.45 10.37
CA PHE A 87 -11.29 4.62 9.86
C PHE A 87 -10.00 5.44 9.70
N PHE A 88 -10.07 6.62 9.08
CA PHE A 88 -8.91 7.45 8.79
C PHE A 88 -8.31 8.13 10.03
N ASP A 89 -9.13 8.42 11.05
CA ASP A 89 -8.71 9.04 12.31
C ASP A 89 -7.69 8.19 13.11
N LYS A 90 -7.56 6.92 12.74
CA LYS A 90 -6.58 5.98 13.34
C LYS A 90 -5.15 6.21 12.83
N PHE A 91 -4.95 7.02 11.79
CA PHE A 91 -3.67 7.21 11.11
C PHE A 91 -3.18 8.63 11.28
N ASP A 92 -1.91 8.80 11.68
CA ASP A 92 -1.28 10.11 11.75
C ASP A 92 -1.04 10.73 10.37
N VAL A 93 -0.81 9.89 9.34
CA VAL A 93 -0.58 10.34 7.96
C VAL A 93 -1.27 9.39 6.98
N VAL A 94 -2.01 9.98 6.03
CA VAL A 94 -2.64 9.29 4.90
C VAL A 94 -2.05 9.83 3.61
N VAL A 95 -1.42 8.96 2.82
CA VAL A 95 -0.90 9.29 1.49
C VAL A 95 -1.76 8.59 0.44
N VAL A 96 -2.38 9.39 -0.43
CA VAL A 96 -3.21 8.89 -1.54
C VAL A 96 -2.50 9.18 -2.86
N SER A 97 -2.27 8.13 -3.65
CA SER A 97 -1.64 8.16 -4.98
C SER A 97 -2.44 7.30 -5.96
N SER A 98 -2.23 7.41 -7.27
CA SER A 98 -2.83 6.49 -8.26
C SER A 98 -4.36 6.24 -8.16
N CYS A 99 -5.11 7.18 -7.56
CA CYS A 99 -6.56 7.16 -7.38
C CYS A 99 -7.23 8.09 -8.39
N SER A 100 -8.52 7.86 -8.69
CA SER A 100 -9.27 8.73 -9.59
C SER A 100 -9.56 10.07 -8.91
N LEU A 101 -9.73 11.14 -9.70
CA LEU A 101 -10.06 12.47 -9.17
C LEU A 101 -11.36 12.47 -8.35
N SER A 102 -12.30 11.59 -8.70
CA SER A 102 -13.58 11.38 -7.98
C SER A 102 -13.42 10.84 -6.56
N THR A 103 -12.29 10.23 -6.22
CA THR A 103 -11.97 9.78 -4.85
C THR A 103 -11.70 10.96 -3.92
N LYS A 104 -11.41 12.14 -4.46
CA LYS A 104 -11.20 13.38 -3.70
C LYS A 104 -12.54 14.08 -3.44
N VAL A 105 -13.36 13.54 -2.54
CA VAL A 105 -14.53 14.25 -2.00
C VAL A 105 -14.16 14.79 -0.62
N TRP A 106 -13.69 16.04 -0.55
CA TRP A 106 -13.59 16.77 0.72
C TRP A 106 -14.90 17.53 0.89
N SER A 107 -15.78 17.03 1.75
CA SER A 107 -16.96 17.76 2.26
C SER A 107 -16.77 18.04 3.74
#